data_AF-A0A829R9G8-F1
#
_entry.id   AF-A0A829R9G8-F1
#
_cell.length_a   1.000
_cell.length_b   1.000
_cell.length_c   1.000
_cell.angle_alpha   90.00
_cell.angle_beta   90.00
_cell.angle_gamma   90.00
#
_symmetry.space_group_name_H-M   'P 1'
#
loop_
_entity.id
_entity.type
_entity.pdbx_description
1 polymer ?
#
loop_
_entity_poly.entity_id
_entity_poly.type
_entity_poly.pdbx_seq_one_letter_code
_entity_poly.pdbx_strand_id
1 'polypeptide(L)'
;MTQVYMLIGSIKENRAGIANAMYYRSTHFYNEGIRADIVTLDYNPNYATIIKNIKAANKMDSRTQMLNLFTFFDDESLKYLNSTDSSYKLANRLAALETFKKNTKKKKAHLNISHLQITTFGISSNIMQIIT
;
A
#
# COMPACT_ATOMS: atom_id res chain seq x y z
N MET A 1 -23.50 -0.58 21.92
CA MET A 1 -22.13 -0.20 22.33
C MET A 1 -21.64 0.85 21.36
N THR A 2 -21.23 2.03 21.83
CA THR A 2 -20.87 3.16 20.97
C THR A 2 -19.46 2.97 20.41
N GLN A 3 -19.27 3.26 19.12
CA GLN A 3 -17.97 3.18 18.47
C GLN A 3 -17.69 4.45 17.66
N VAL A 4 -16.45 4.93 17.75
CA VAL A 4 -15.94 6.12 17.08
C VAL A 4 -14.83 5.71 16.11
N TYR A 5 -14.86 6.31 14.91
CA TYR A 5 -13.79 6.18 13.93
C TYR A 5 -13.21 7.56 13.65
N MET A 6 -11.94 7.76 13.96
CA MET A 6 -11.25 9.02 13.75
C MET A 6 -10.43 8.95 12.47
N LEU A 7 -10.81 9.73 11.46
CA LEU A 7 -10.16 9.72 10.15
C LEU A 7 -8.96 10.67 10.11
N ILE A 8 -7.87 10.22 9.49
CA ILE A 8 -6.68 11.03 9.23
C ILE A 8 -6.09 10.66 7.87
N GLY A 9 -5.54 11.64 7.15
CA GLY A 9 -4.97 11.41 5.82
C GLY A 9 -3.82 10.39 5.84
N SER A 10 -2.86 10.53 6.76
CA SER A 10 -1.69 9.66 6.84
C SER A 10 -1.01 9.74 8.21
N ILE A 11 -0.36 8.65 8.64
CA ILE A 11 0.44 8.59 9.86
C ILE A 11 1.91 8.25 9.53
N LYS A 12 2.84 8.82 10.30
CA LYS A 12 4.27 8.48 10.28
C LYS A 12 4.79 8.44 11.72
N GLU A 13 5.85 7.68 11.98
CA GLU A 13 6.43 7.47 13.32
C GLU A 13 6.81 8.77 14.05
N ASN A 14 7.26 9.77 13.28
CA ASN A 14 7.76 11.05 13.78
C ASN A 14 6.80 12.24 13.57
N ARG A 15 5.54 12.00 13.16
CA ARG A 15 4.57 13.10 13.05
C ARG A 15 4.00 13.48 14.42
N ALA A 16 4.15 14.74 14.79
CA ALA A 16 3.56 15.34 15.99
C ALA A 16 2.28 16.12 15.66
N GLY A 17 1.54 16.53 16.69
CA GLY A 17 0.33 17.35 16.58
C GLY A 17 -0.94 16.52 16.48
N ILE A 18 -1.58 16.50 15.30
CA ILE A 18 -2.91 15.90 15.09
C ILE A 18 -2.92 14.40 15.45
N ALA A 19 -1.91 13.64 14.99
CA ALA A 19 -1.84 12.21 15.26
C ALA A 19 -1.75 11.90 16.77
N ASN A 20 -0.88 12.62 17.49
CA ASN A 20 -0.77 12.47 18.95
C ASN A 20 -2.06 12.84 19.68
N ALA A 21 -2.74 13.91 19.24
CA ALA A 21 -4.03 14.30 19.80
C ALA A 21 -5.09 13.21 19.57
N MET A 22 -5.08 12.55 18.42
CA MET A 22 -5.97 11.41 18.13
C MET A 22 -5.63 10.19 18.99
N TYR A 23 -4.35 9.88 19.20
CA TYR A 23 -3.96 8.78 20.09
C TYR A 23 -4.43 9.03 21.53
N TYR A 24 -4.21 10.23 22.04
CA TYR A 24 -4.65 10.61 23.38
C TYR A 24 -6.19 10.56 23.51
N ARG A 25 -6.89 11.09 22.50
CA ARG A 25 -8.36 11.05 22.44
C ARG A 25 -8.89 9.61 22.39
N SER A 26 -8.23 8.73 21.63
CA SER A 26 -8.55 7.31 21.60
C SER A 26 -8.47 6.70 23.00
N THR A 27 -7.34 6.88 23.69
CA THR A 27 -7.13 6.39 25.05
C THR A 27 -8.23 6.83 26.00
N HIS A 28 -8.60 8.12 25.93
CA HIS A 28 -9.67 8.67 26.75
C HIS A 28 -11.01 7.98 26.48
N PHE A 29 -11.41 7.85 25.22
CA PHE A 29 -12.65 7.13 24.88
C PHE A 29 -12.65 5.68 25.35
N TYR A 30 -11.54 4.97 25.19
CA TYR A 30 -11.44 3.59 25.68
C TYR A 30 -11.57 3.49 27.20
N ASN A 31 -11.10 4.49 27.96
CA ASN A 31 -11.28 4.53 29.41
C ASN A 31 -12.73 4.74 29.82
N GLU A 32 -13.52 5.42 28.99
CA GLU A 32 -14.96 5.63 29.15
C GLU A 32 -15.80 4.46 28.58
N GLY A 33 -15.17 3.35 28.18
CA GLY A 33 -15.88 2.20 27.59
C GLY A 33 -16.37 2.44 26.16
N ILE A 34 -15.89 3.49 25.48
CA ILE A 34 -16.21 3.81 24.09
C ILE A 34 -15.06 3.34 23.21
N ARG A 35 -15.34 2.45 22.24
CA ARG A 35 -14.32 2.02 21.28
C ARG A 35 -13.98 3.16 20.34
N ALA A 36 -12.71 3.54 20.22
CA ALA A 36 -12.27 4.64 19.38
C ALA A 36 -11.08 4.24 18.51
N ASP A 37 -11.33 3.89 17.25
CA ASP A 37 -10.28 3.45 16.33
C ASP A 37 -9.88 4.58 15.38
N ILE A 38 -8.69 4.45 14.79
CA ILE A 38 -8.15 5.41 13.81
C ILE A 38 -8.21 4.81 12.41
N VAL A 39 -8.65 5.59 11.44
CA VAL A 39 -8.71 5.21 10.03
C VAL A 39 -7.75 6.07 9.22
N THR A 40 -6.85 5.44 8.47
CA THR A 40 -5.89 6.11 7.58
C THR A 40 -6.27 5.92 6.12
N LEU A 41 -6.00 6.96 5.31
CA LEU A 41 -6.50 7.06 3.93
C LEU A 41 -5.39 7.06 2.87
N ASP A 42 -4.13 6.96 3.27
CA ASP A 42 -2.97 6.90 2.38
C ASP A 42 -2.47 5.47 2.18
N TYR A 43 -1.79 5.23 1.05
CA TYR A 43 -1.12 3.97 0.79
C TYR A 43 0.28 3.98 1.42
N ASN A 44 0.54 3.05 2.33
CA ASN A 44 1.87 2.81 2.86
C ASN A 44 2.05 1.32 3.20
N PRO A 45 2.94 0.60 2.49
CA PRO A 45 3.14 -0.83 2.71
C PRO A 45 3.75 -1.15 4.08
N ASN A 46 4.35 -0.17 4.75
CA ASN A 46 5.01 -0.33 6.05
C ASN A 46 4.09 -0.02 7.23
N TYR A 47 2.78 0.10 7.03
CA TYR A 47 1.83 0.45 8.09
C TYR A 47 1.92 -0.47 9.31
N ALA A 48 2.08 -1.78 9.11
CA ALA A 48 2.23 -2.75 10.19
C ALA A 48 3.43 -2.41 11.11
N THR A 49 4.58 -2.08 10.52
CA THR A 49 5.78 -1.67 11.24
C THR A 49 5.59 -0.34 11.96
N ILE A 50 4.99 0.65 11.28
CA ILE A 50 4.70 1.97 11.86
C ILE A 50 3.80 1.83 13.09
N ILE A 51 2.73 1.04 12.98
CA ILE A 51 1.79 0.78 14.09
C ILE A 51 2.52 0.12 15.27
N LYS A 52 3.34 -0.90 14.99
CA LYS A 52 4.14 -1.60 16.00
C LYS A 52 5.07 -0.62 16.73
N ASN A 53 5.77 0.23 16.00
CA ASN A 53 6.73 1.18 16.57
C ASN A 53 6.04 2.27 17.40
N ILE A 54 4.89 2.78 16.95
CA ILE A 54 4.10 3.77 17.69
C ILE A 54 3.57 3.17 19.01
N LYS A 55 3.09 1.93 19.00
CA LYS A 55 2.65 1.21 20.22
C LYS A 55 3.83 0.91 21.15
N ALA A 56 4.96 0.45 20.61
CA ALA A 56 6.17 0.16 21.39
C ALA A 56 6.73 1.43 22.07
N ALA A 57 6.57 2.59 21.44
CA ALA A 57 6.93 3.88 22.01
C ALA A 57 5.87 4.44 23.01
N ASN A 58 4.85 3.66 23.37
CA ASN A 58 3.73 4.06 24.24
C ASN A 58 3.00 5.34 23.78
N LYS A 59 3.06 5.68 22.48
CA LYS A 59 2.35 6.85 21.92
C LYS A 59 0.87 6.56 21.65
N MET A 60 0.53 5.31 21.37
CA MET A 60 -0.82 4.85 21.08
C MET A 60 -1.19 3.70 22.01
N ASP A 61 -2.38 3.77 22.61
CA ASP A 61 -2.92 2.73 23.47
C ASP A 61 -2.99 1.38 22.73
N SER A 62 -2.65 0.30 23.43
CA SER A 62 -2.62 -1.04 22.86
C SER A 62 -3.98 -1.50 22.32
N ARG A 63 -5.07 -1.01 22.92
CA ARG A 63 -6.46 -1.27 22.53
C ARG A 63 -6.86 -0.59 21.22
N THR A 64 -6.24 0.54 20.90
CA THR A 64 -6.55 1.30 19.69
C THR A 64 -6.16 0.49 18.45
N GLN A 65 -7.12 0.32 17.54
CA GLN A 65 -6.85 -0.22 16.22
C GLN A 65 -6.57 0.90 15.22
N MET A 66 -5.68 0.63 14.28
CA MET A 66 -5.42 1.50 13.14
C MET A 66 -5.79 0.75 11.88
N LEU A 67 -6.88 1.17 11.26
CA LEU A 67 -7.44 0.60 10.06
C LEU A 67 -6.93 1.42 8.87
N ASN A 68 -6.30 0.77 7.89
CA ASN A 68 -5.88 1.44 6.66
C ASN A 68 -6.80 1.03 5.51
N LEU A 69 -7.24 2.01 4.72
CA LEU A 69 -8.13 1.79 3.58
C LEU A 69 -7.54 0.79 2.59
N PHE A 70 -6.25 0.90 2.27
CA PHE A 70 -5.61 0.04 1.27
C PHE A 70 -5.29 -1.34 1.82
N THR A 71 -4.81 -1.45 3.07
CA THR A 71 -4.58 -2.75 3.71
C THR A 71 -5.84 -3.60 3.75
N PHE A 72 -7.00 -2.99 3.97
CA PHE A 72 -8.28 -3.69 3.93
C PHE A 72 -8.52 -4.37 2.57
N PHE A 73 -8.32 -3.65 1.45
CA PHE A 73 -8.50 -4.23 0.13
C PHE A 73 -7.38 -5.19 -0.28
N ASP A 74 -6.15 -4.97 0.18
CA ASP A 74 -5.04 -5.91 -0.03
C ASP A 74 -5.37 -7.25 0.62
N ASP A 75 -5.81 -7.26 1.88
CA ASP A 75 -6.21 -8.47 2.59
C ASP A 75 -7.39 -9.19 1.91
N GLU A 76 -8.40 -8.43 1.47
CA GLU A 76 -9.52 -8.99 0.69
C GLU A 76 -9.05 -9.56 -0.65
N SER A 77 -8.18 -8.85 -1.39
CA SER A 77 -7.64 -9.33 -2.66
C SER A 77 -6.80 -10.62 -2.49
N LEU A 78 -6.04 -10.73 -1.40
CA LEU A 78 -5.25 -11.90 -1.06
C LEU A 78 -6.14 -13.10 -0.70
N LYS A 79 -7.29 -12.88 -0.04
CA LYS A 79 -8.29 -13.94 0.19
C LYS A 79 -8.79 -14.52 -1.12
N TYR A 80 -9.08 -13.69 -2.11
CA TYR A 80 -9.51 -14.17 -3.43
C TYR A 80 -8.41 -14.90 -4.20
N LEU A 81 -7.15 -14.45 -4.10
CA LEU A 81 -5.99 -15.11 -4.72
C LEU A 81 -5.70 -16.48 -4.11
N ASN A 82 -5.86 -16.62 -2.79
CA ASN A 82 -5.61 -17.85 -2.05
C ASN A 82 -6.82 -18.78 -1.99
N SER A 83 -7.97 -18.36 -2.53
CA SER A 83 -9.16 -19.21 -2.60
C SER A 83 -8.93 -20.42 -3.52
N THR A 84 -9.31 -21.61 -3.05
CA THR A 84 -9.33 -22.86 -3.83
C THR A 84 -10.54 -22.93 -4.76
N ASP A 85 -11.43 -21.96 -4.68
CA ASP A 85 -12.65 -21.89 -5.47
C ASP A 85 -12.32 -21.45 -6.90
N SER A 86 -12.44 -22.42 -7.83
CA SER A 86 -12.01 -22.32 -9.24
C SER A 86 -12.64 -21.15 -10.00
N SER A 87 -13.79 -20.65 -9.54
CA SER A 87 -14.52 -19.52 -10.11
C SER A 87 -13.71 -18.21 -10.00
N TYR A 88 -13.12 -17.92 -8.84
CA TYR A 88 -12.35 -16.71 -8.59
C TYR A 88 -10.94 -16.75 -9.21
N LYS A 89 -10.33 -17.93 -9.30
CA LYS A 89 -9.06 -18.12 -10.02
C LYS A 89 -9.18 -17.74 -11.49
N LEU A 90 -10.27 -18.10 -12.16
CA LEU A 90 -10.48 -17.77 -13.57
C LEU A 90 -10.70 -16.26 -13.76
N ALA A 91 -11.57 -15.64 -12.96
CA ALA A 91 -11.83 -14.21 -13.02
C ALA A 91 -10.55 -13.38 -12.81
N ASN A 92 -9.73 -13.75 -11.82
CA ASN A 92 -8.46 -13.06 -11.55
C ASN A 92 -7.43 -13.25 -12.67
N ARG A 93 -7.35 -14.46 -13.26
CA ARG A 93 -6.48 -14.70 -14.43
C ARG A 93 -6.94 -13.91 -15.65
N LEU A 94 -8.25 -13.80 -15.89
CA LEU A 94 -8.80 -13.00 -17.00
C LEU A 94 -8.51 -11.51 -16.81
N ALA A 95 -8.75 -10.97 -15.61
CA ALA A 95 -8.46 -9.56 -15.30
C ALA A 95 -6.96 -9.24 -15.46
N ALA A 96 -6.07 -10.12 -14.98
CA ALA A 96 -4.62 -9.96 -15.16
C ALA A 96 -4.21 -9.99 -16.64
N LEU A 97 -4.80 -10.89 -17.44
CA LEU A 97 -4.55 -10.99 -18.88
C LEU A 97 -5.07 -9.77 -19.66
N GLU A 98 -6.24 -9.24 -19.31
CA GLU A 98 -6.77 -8.01 -19.92
C GLU A 98 -5.89 -6.80 -19.62
N THR A 99 -5.41 -6.69 -18.38
CA THR A 99 -4.48 -5.64 -17.96
C THR A 99 -3.15 -5.74 -18.70
N PHE A 100 -2.62 -6.96 -18.88
CA PHE A 100 -1.40 -7.22 -19.65
C PHE A 100 -1.58 -6.91 -21.14
N LYS A 101 -2.71 -7.29 -21.75
CA LYS A 101 -3.07 -6.95 -23.14
C LYS A 101 -3.19 -5.44 -23.35
N LYS A 102 -3.79 -4.71 -22.39
CA LYS A 102 -3.92 -3.25 -22.46
C LYS A 102 -2.55 -2.57 -22.37
N ASN A 103 -1.68 -3.03 -21.49
CA ASN A 103 -0.33 -2.49 -21.33
C ASN A 103 0.58 -2.81 -22.53
N THR A 104 0.45 -3.98 -23.15
CA THR A 104 1.18 -4.32 -24.38
C THR A 104 0.68 -3.54 -25.60
N LYS A 105 -0.63 -3.30 -25.73
CA LYS A 105 -1.18 -2.36 -26.73
C LYS A 105 -0.66 -0.94 -26.53
N LYS A 106 -0.61 -0.44 -25.29
CA LYS A 106 -0.09 0.89 -24.97
C LYS A 106 1.42 1.02 -25.27
N LYS A 107 2.21 -0.03 -25.01
CA LYS A 107 3.62 -0.11 -25.41
C LYS A 107 3.82 -0.10 -26.93
N LYS A 108 2.97 -0.84 -27.69
CA LYS A 108 2.99 -0.80 -29.16
C LYS A 108 2.56 0.57 -29.73
N ALA A 109 1.64 1.27 -29.07
CA ALA A 109 1.24 2.63 -29.46
C ALA A 109 2.35 3.67 -29.20
N HIS A 110 3.15 3.49 -28.15
CA HIS A 110 4.32 4.36 -27.87
C HIS A 110 5.57 4.02 -28.70
N LEU A 111 5.67 2.83 -29.28
CA LEU A 111 6.81 2.43 -30.11
C LEU A 111 6.74 2.89 -31.58
N ASN A 112 5.72 3.68 -31.94
CA ASN A 112 5.58 4.22 -33.29
C ASN A 112 5.78 5.75 -33.30
N ILE A 113 6.90 6.18 -32.73
CA ILE A 113 7.45 7.52 -32.94
C ILE A 113 8.87 7.29 -33.47
N SER A 114 9.03 7.63 -34.74
CA SER A 114 10.25 7.74 -35.53
C SER A 114 11.55 7.94 -34.74
N HIS A 115 12.58 7.17 -35.14
CA HIS A 115 13.97 7.17 -34.70
C HIS A 115 14.29 6.46 -33.38
N LEU A 116 14.46 5.13 -33.45
CA LEU A 116 15.42 4.45 -32.58
C LEU A 116 16.41 3.68 -33.46
N GLN A 117 17.61 4.23 -33.64
CA GLN A 117 18.76 3.45 -34.08
C GLN A 117 18.99 2.37 -33.02
N ILE A 118 18.90 1.11 -33.46
CA ILE A 118 19.19 -0.05 -32.62
C ILE A 118 20.71 -0.23 -32.64
N THR A 119 21.41 0.24 -31.61
CA THR A 119 22.79 -0.18 -31.34
C THR A 119 22.73 -1.44 -30.49
N THR A 120 22.97 -2.59 -31.11
CA THR A 120 23.14 -3.88 -30.44
C THR A 120 24.36 -3.83 -29.53
N PHE A 121 24.15 -3.77 -28.21
CA PHE A 121 25.19 -4.09 -27.23
C PHE A 121 25.31 -5.61 -27.14
N GLY A 122 26.25 -6.15 -27.89
CA GLY A 122 26.76 -7.51 -27.70
C GLY A 122 27.58 -7.58 -26.42
N ILE A 123 27.27 -8.55 -25.57
CA ILE A 123 28.09 -8.91 -24.42
C ILE A 123 29.35 -9.60 -24.96
N SER A 124 30.47 -8.88 -25.03
CA SER A 124 31.78 -9.49 -24.83
C SER A 124 32.76 -8.47 -24.23
N SER A 125 33.39 -8.89 -23.14
CA SER A 125 34.76 -8.55 -22.73
C SER A 125 35.14 -7.07 -22.60
N ASN A 126 35.19 -6.61 -21.34
CA ASN A 126 36.06 -5.55 -20.81
C ASN A 126 36.97 -4.83 -21.81
N ILE A 127 36.63 -3.58 -22.14
CA ILE A 127 37.43 -2.35 -21.95
C ILE A 127 36.52 -1.20 -22.39
N MET A 128 36.12 -0.36 -21.44
CA MET A 128 35.30 0.81 -21.66
C MET A 128 36.23 2.03 -21.76
N GLN A 129 36.33 2.64 -22.93
CA GLN A 129 36.81 4.02 -23.08
C GLN A 129 35.74 4.83 -23.80
N ILE A 130 35.24 5.85 -23.10
CA ILE A 130 34.41 6.92 -23.63
C ILE A 130 35.39 8.00 -24.13
N ILE A 131 35.29 8.38 -25.40
CA ILE A 131 35.81 9.65 -25.89
C ILE A 131 34.64 10.37 -26.56
N THR A 132 34.40 11.59 -26.07
CA THR A 132 33.40 12.59 -26.48
C THR A 132 33.41 12.92 -27.96
#